data_AF-A0A1E7FNB5-F1
#
_entry.id   AF-A0A1E7FNB5-F1
#
_cell.length_a   1.000
_cell.length_b   1.000
_cell.length_c   1.000
_cell.angle_alpha   90.00
_cell.angle_beta   90.00
_cell.angle_gamma   90.00
#
_symmetry.space_group_name_H-M   'P 1'
#
loop_
_entity.id
_entity.type
_entity.pdbx_description
1 polymer ?
#
loop_
_entity_poly.entity_id
_entity_poly.type
_entity_poly.pdbx_seq_one_letter_code
_entity_poly.pdbx_strand_id
1 'polypeptide(L)'
;MTRRTKRVSRDCAKASMVGVSVLVLLITTATIFHANGLPTAFNSRRDFFTGTTAAFTGTVMGWTSSLFPDQSSSYAFAITGTSKKDADEILSSKLVSIIPTMEFGAPATNATISNRVSSQIEDFVSLMEETAANKNNALSEKLSGSWRLLYSNAHEIVSLSKGLPLGFYAGPIYQPLDTGLGFFENSARVNHPYNLASLQTIVVGRVYPGDKGSFNAVGIENTDNNRVDIEFELIVFQLDKILGITLDEPIRKILIPKKEQIMKSGSKLSSLSSETNDNKRQVLPANDQTYLDDNVRIVRGGDGTLFIFSREEKDGITSRMMTANERDKLFASADQNSGTNQQFSPLGKGLESQQQKKGDKIPVEIEFLLKEQTKKSADSNYQY
;
A
#
# COMPACT_ATOMS: atom_id res chain seq x y z
N MET A 1 20.29 8.28 -58.29
CA MET A 1 19.89 8.64 -56.91
C MET A 1 18.42 8.31 -56.70
N THR A 2 18.09 7.18 -56.05
CA THR A 2 16.84 6.89 -55.29
C THR A 2 16.65 5.37 -55.17
N ARG A 3 17.05 4.79 -54.03
CA ARG A 3 16.55 3.50 -53.49
C ARG A 3 17.27 3.20 -52.17
N ARG A 4 16.89 3.90 -51.09
CA ARG A 4 17.34 3.57 -49.72
C ARG A 4 16.43 4.18 -48.64
N THR A 5 15.14 3.83 -48.62
CA THR A 5 14.21 4.28 -47.55
C THR A 5 13.21 3.22 -47.06
N LYS A 6 13.37 1.93 -47.39
CA LYS A 6 12.42 0.87 -46.96
C LYS A 6 12.89 -0.06 -45.84
N ARG A 7 14.07 0.17 -45.22
CA ARG A 7 14.57 -0.73 -44.14
C ARG A 7 14.23 -0.31 -42.70
N VAL A 8 13.97 0.97 -42.43
CA VAL A 8 13.75 1.44 -41.04
C VAL A 8 12.38 1.05 -40.47
N SER A 9 11.37 0.84 -41.32
CA SER A 9 9.99 0.52 -40.87
C SER A 9 9.81 -0.90 -40.32
N ARG A 10 10.69 -1.85 -40.65
CA ARG A 10 10.54 -3.25 -40.21
C ARG A 10 11.13 -3.54 -38.82
N ASP A 11 12.09 -2.73 -38.37
CA ASP A 11 12.75 -2.96 -37.10
C ASP A 11 11.94 -2.38 -35.92
N CYS A 12 11.21 -1.27 -36.12
CA CYS A 12 10.21 -0.78 -35.14
C CYS A 12 9.06 -1.76 -34.91
N ALA A 13 8.57 -2.43 -35.95
CA ALA A 13 7.49 -3.41 -35.84
C ALA A 13 7.90 -4.66 -35.04
N LYS A 14 9.16 -5.08 -35.14
CA LYS A 14 9.70 -6.22 -34.38
C LYS A 14 9.97 -5.87 -32.92
N ALA A 15 10.49 -4.68 -32.64
CA ALA A 15 10.65 -4.20 -31.27
C ALA A 15 9.29 -4.04 -30.56
N SER A 16 8.27 -3.59 -31.28
CA SER A 16 6.88 -3.51 -30.80
C SER A 16 6.29 -4.89 -30.49
N MET A 17 6.48 -5.90 -31.36
CA MET A 17 5.98 -7.27 -31.08
C MET A 17 6.67 -7.93 -29.88
N VAL A 18 7.99 -7.74 -29.70
CA VAL A 18 8.72 -8.29 -28.53
C VAL A 18 8.28 -7.61 -27.24
N GLY A 19 8.09 -6.28 -27.25
CA GLY A 19 7.54 -5.53 -26.11
C GLY A 19 6.13 -5.98 -25.74
N VAL A 20 5.26 -6.22 -26.73
CA VAL A 20 3.90 -6.73 -26.51
C VAL A 20 3.92 -8.16 -25.95
N SER A 21 4.82 -9.04 -26.40
CA SER A 21 4.91 -10.40 -25.85
C SER A 21 5.45 -10.44 -24.41
N VAL A 22 6.43 -9.62 -24.06
CA VAL A 22 6.92 -9.49 -22.67
C VAL A 22 5.86 -8.86 -21.77
N LEU A 23 5.16 -7.84 -22.26
CA LEU A 23 4.07 -7.21 -21.52
C LEU A 23 2.88 -8.18 -21.34
N VAL A 24 2.50 -8.94 -22.37
CA VAL A 24 1.47 -9.99 -22.25
C VAL A 24 1.92 -11.06 -21.27
N LEU A 25 3.17 -11.51 -21.29
CA LEU A 25 3.67 -12.50 -20.32
C LEU A 25 3.67 -11.94 -18.88
N LEU A 26 4.15 -10.71 -18.67
CA LEU A 26 4.13 -10.05 -17.35
C LEU A 26 2.69 -9.78 -16.89
N ILE A 27 1.80 -9.38 -17.79
CA ILE A 27 0.37 -9.19 -17.52
C ILE A 27 -0.29 -10.52 -17.19
N THR A 28 -0.06 -11.59 -17.95
CA THR A 28 -0.65 -12.90 -17.69
C THR A 28 -0.16 -13.45 -16.35
N THR A 29 1.11 -13.25 -16.03
CA THR A 29 1.65 -13.62 -14.70
C THR A 29 1.04 -12.77 -13.59
N ALA A 30 0.93 -11.44 -13.77
CA ALA A 30 0.26 -10.55 -12.82
C ALA A 30 -1.25 -10.83 -12.69
N THR A 31 -1.92 -11.26 -13.76
CA THR A 31 -3.35 -11.62 -13.76
C THR A 31 -3.55 -13.00 -13.10
N ILE A 32 -2.58 -13.91 -13.20
CA ILE A 32 -2.55 -15.19 -12.44
C ILE A 32 -2.31 -14.91 -10.95
N PHE A 33 -1.45 -13.94 -10.60
CA PHE A 33 -1.31 -13.44 -9.23
C PHE A 33 -2.62 -12.78 -8.73
N HIS A 34 -3.34 -12.06 -9.58
CA HIS A 34 -4.62 -11.44 -9.23
C HIS A 34 -5.80 -12.42 -9.13
N ALA A 35 -5.82 -13.48 -9.97
CA ALA A 35 -6.84 -14.53 -9.92
C ALA A 35 -6.78 -15.36 -8.64
N ASN A 36 -5.59 -15.43 -8.01
CA ASN A 36 -5.34 -16.14 -6.76
C ASN A 36 -5.15 -15.22 -5.54
N GLY A 37 -5.26 -13.89 -5.71
CA GLY A 37 -4.78 -12.90 -4.73
C GLY A 37 -5.74 -11.77 -4.39
N LEU A 38 -7.02 -11.85 -4.76
CA LEU A 38 -8.03 -11.09 -4.01
C LEU A 38 -8.29 -11.84 -2.70
N PRO A 39 -8.36 -11.15 -1.54
CA PRO A 39 -8.68 -11.81 -0.27
C PRO A 39 -10.15 -12.23 -0.31
N THR A 40 -10.43 -13.40 -0.87
CA THR A 40 -11.60 -14.16 -0.46
C THR A 40 -11.30 -14.63 0.95
N ALA A 41 -12.03 -14.09 1.93
CA ALA A 41 -12.07 -14.64 3.28
C ALA A 41 -12.28 -16.16 3.18
N PHE A 42 -11.22 -16.92 3.47
CA PHE A 42 -11.26 -18.37 3.44
C PHE A 42 -11.73 -18.86 4.80
N ASN A 43 -12.97 -19.34 4.85
CA ASN A 43 -13.45 -20.22 5.89
C ASN A 43 -12.88 -21.63 5.65
N SER A 44 -12.25 -22.17 6.69
CA SER A 44 -11.96 -23.60 6.91
C SER A 44 -10.79 -24.26 6.16
N ARG A 45 -9.79 -24.67 6.96
CA ARG A 45 -8.77 -25.70 6.65
C ARG A 45 -9.43 -27.05 6.36
N ARG A 46 -9.38 -27.53 5.12
CA ARG A 46 -9.05 -28.92 4.75
C ARG A 46 -9.05 -29.06 3.23
N ASP A 47 -8.03 -29.79 2.77
CA ASP A 47 -7.87 -30.40 1.45
C ASP A 47 -7.58 -29.46 0.27
N PHE A 48 -6.29 -29.33 -0.08
CA PHE A 48 -5.86 -29.50 -1.47
C PHE A 48 -4.33 -29.69 -1.56
N PHE A 49 -3.90 -30.95 -1.63
CA PHE A 49 -2.59 -31.35 -2.14
C PHE A 49 -2.79 -31.92 -3.56
N THR A 50 -1.72 -31.84 -4.36
CA THR A 50 -1.48 -32.42 -5.71
C THR A 50 -1.92 -31.55 -6.92
N GLY A 51 -1.07 -31.23 -7.90
CA GLY A 51 0.29 -31.74 -8.16
C GLY A 51 1.06 -31.02 -9.28
N THR A 52 2.37 -31.38 -9.30
CA THR A 52 3.33 -31.53 -10.44
C THR A 52 3.76 -30.26 -11.21
N THR A 53 5.04 -29.93 -11.42
CA THR A 53 6.33 -30.66 -11.50
C THR A 53 7.47 -29.66 -11.14
N ALA A 54 8.43 -29.95 -10.27
CA ALA A 54 9.67 -30.73 -10.46
C ALA A 54 10.75 -30.08 -11.36
N ALA A 55 11.86 -29.62 -10.73
CA ALA A 55 13.27 -29.89 -11.06
C ALA A 55 14.22 -28.68 -10.87
N PHE A 56 14.87 -28.58 -9.71
CA PHE A 56 16.33 -28.36 -9.63
C PHE A 56 16.80 -28.70 -8.21
N THR A 57 17.40 -29.88 -8.05
CA THR A 57 18.09 -30.30 -6.82
C THR A 57 19.51 -29.76 -6.83
N GLY A 58 19.84 -28.94 -5.84
CA GLY A 58 21.20 -28.57 -5.47
C GLY A 58 21.36 -28.76 -3.96
N THR A 59 22.13 -29.78 -3.58
CA THR A 59 22.47 -30.15 -2.20
C THR A 59 23.08 -28.97 -1.45
N VAL A 60 22.51 -28.58 -0.31
CA VAL A 60 23.18 -27.71 0.68
C VAL A 60 23.40 -28.52 1.95
N MET A 61 24.68 -28.74 2.27
CA MET A 61 25.13 -29.42 3.49
C MET A 61 24.59 -28.70 4.73
N GLY A 62 24.02 -29.50 5.65
CA GLY A 62 23.60 -29.05 6.97
C GLY A 62 24.78 -28.57 7.81
N TRP A 63 24.65 -27.35 8.33
CA TRP A 63 25.45 -26.87 9.45
C TRP A 63 24.56 -26.89 10.69
N THR A 64 24.96 -27.71 11.67
CA THR A 64 24.33 -27.75 12.99
C THR A 64 24.71 -26.49 13.76
N SER A 65 23.79 -25.54 13.89
CA SER A 65 23.93 -24.36 14.74
C SER A 65 23.29 -24.59 16.10
N SER A 66 23.95 -25.39 16.94
CA SER A 66 23.76 -25.36 18.39
C SER A 66 25.03 -24.81 19.01
N LEU A 67 25.07 -23.51 19.33
CA LEU A 67 26.01 -22.82 20.24
C LEU A 67 25.80 -21.30 20.14
N PHE A 68 24.62 -20.81 20.50
CA PHE A 68 24.46 -19.41 20.90
C PHE A 68 23.50 -19.35 22.09
N PRO A 69 23.87 -18.69 23.20
CA PRO A 69 22.97 -18.51 24.32
C PRO A 69 21.78 -17.65 23.88
N ASP A 70 20.59 -18.10 24.29
CA ASP A 70 19.31 -17.41 24.16
C ASP A 70 19.39 -16.06 24.89
N GLN A 71 19.62 -14.98 24.14
CA GLN A 71 19.60 -13.60 24.63
C GLN A 71 18.22 -12.97 24.39
N SER A 72 17.14 -13.68 24.73
CA SER A 72 15.80 -13.11 24.92
C SER A 72 15.67 -12.33 26.25
N SER A 73 16.78 -11.96 26.89
CA SER A 73 16.78 -11.17 28.11
C SER A 73 16.25 -9.75 27.86
N SER A 74 14.99 -9.56 28.23
CA SER A 74 14.42 -8.31 28.76
C SER A 74 15.09 -7.03 28.26
N TYR A 75 14.57 -6.46 27.16
CA TYR A 75 14.79 -5.04 26.84
C TYR A 75 14.01 -4.17 27.84
N ALA A 76 14.22 -4.36 29.14
CA ALA A 76 13.85 -3.41 30.17
C ALA A 76 14.84 -2.25 30.06
N PHE A 77 14.65 -1.41 29.05
CA PHE A 77 15.41 -0.18 28.90
C PHE A 77 15.02 0.71 30.08
N ALA A 78 15.95 0.89 31.04
CA ALA A 78 15.76 1.79 32.16
C ALA A 78 15.82 3.24 31.64
N ILE A 79 14.73 3.69 31.00
CA ILE A 79 14.47 5.10 30.67
C ILE A 79 13.98 5.78 31.96
N THR A 80 14.84 5.82 32.98
CA THR A 80 14.52 6.54 34.22
C THR A 80 14.93 8.00 34.05
N GLY A 81 13.95 8.87 33.83
CA GLY A 81 14.11 10.34 33.84
C GLY A 81 14.05 11.04 32.48
N THR A 82 13.87 10.30 31.38
CA THR A 82 13.70 10.89 30.04
C THR A 82 12.23 11.20 29.77
N SER A 83 11.93 12.25 29.01
CA SER A 83 10.53 12.55 28.68
C SER A 83 9.96 11.43 27.81
N LYS A 84 8.65 11.19 27.87
CA LYS A 84 7.99 10.17 27.04
C LYS A 84 8.29 10.36 25.55
N LYS A 85 8.33 11.61 25.10
CA LYS A 85 8.66 11.95 23.71
C LYS A 85 10.07 11.49 23.33
N ASP A 86 11.05 11.74 24.20
CA ASP A 86 12.43 11.32 23.94
C ASP A 86 12.55 9.80 23.93
N ALA A 87 11.81 9.11 24.79
CA ALA A 87 11.74 7.66 24.83
C ALA A 87 11.21 7.09 23.51
N ASP A 88 10.10 7.64 23.02
CA ASP A 88 9.46 7.21 21.77
C ASP A 88 10.39 7.44 20.56
N GLU A 89 11.10 8.56 20.52
CA GLU A 89 12.07 8.89 19.46
C GLU A 89 13.32 7.99 19.49
N ILE A 90 13.82 7.66 20.68
CA ILE A 90 14.92 6.69 20.84
C ILE A 90 14.48 5.31 20.35
N LEU A 91 13.27 4.88 20.70
CA LEU A 91 12.72 3.60 20.26
C LEU A 91 12.52 3.56 18.75
N SER A 92 11.94 4.61 18.14
CA SER A 92 11.70 4.67 16.70
C SER A 92 13.01 4.71 15.91
N SER A 93 14.00 5.48 16.36
CA SER A 93 15.35 5.49 15.80
C SER A 93 16.01 4.11 15.87
N LYS A 94 15.90 3.43 17.03
CA LYS A 94 16.44 2.09 17.22
C LYS A 94 15.76 1.06 16.32
N LEU A 95 14.43 1.11 16.20
CA LEU A 95 13.65 0.26 15.29
C LEU A 95 14.11 0.43 13.83
N VAL A 96 14.28 1.67 13.37
CA VAL A 96 14.77 1.92 11.99
C VAL A 96 16.18 1.38 11.81
N SER A 97 17.06 1.54 12.81
CA SER A 97 18.46 1.09 12.73
C SER A 97 18.65 -0.43 12.62
N ILE A 98 17.70 -1.23 13.11
CA ILE A 98 17.77 -2.70 13.02
C ILE A 98 17.20 -3.25 11.71
N ILE A 99 16.40 -2.46 10.98
CA ILE A 99 15.85 -2.86 9.69
C ILE A 99 16.98 -2.73 8.64
N PRO A 100 17.45 -3.84 8.04
CA PRO A 100 18.53 -3.76 7.07
C PRO A 100 18.07 -3.08 5.79
N THR A 101 18.97 -2.34 5.15
CA THR A 101 18.75 -1.85 3.78
C THR A 101 18.90 -3.02 2.81
N MET A 102 17.87 -3.30 2.02
CA MET A 102 17.91 -4.36 1.02
C MET A 102 18.56 -3.89 -0.29
N GLU A 103 18.98 -4.86 -1.11
CA GLU A 103 19.44 -4.57 -2.46
C GLU A 103 18.39 -3.79 -3.26
N PHE A 104 18.88 -2.86 -4.08
CA PHE A 104 18.06 -2.00 -4.93
C PHE A 104 17.04 -1.13 -4.19
N GLY A 105 17.13 -1.05 -2.86
CA GLY A 105 16.28 -0.22 -2.02
C GLY A 105 14.88 -0.80 -1.74
N ALA A 106 14.66 -2.09 -2.04
CA ALA A 106 13.44 -2.81 -1.68
C ALA A 106 13.16 -2.76 -0.16
N PRO A 107 11.90 -2.91 0.28
CA PRO A 107 11.61 -3.10 1.70
C PRO A 107 12.16 -4.43 2.19
N ALA A 108 12.61 -4.47 3.43
CA ALA A 108 12.90 -5.73 4.12
C ALA A 108 11.59 -6.49 4.36
N THR A 109 11.67 -7.82 4.37
CA THR A 109 10.54 -8.67 4.74
C THR A 109 11.02 -9.81 5.61
N ASN A 110 10.10 -10.45 6.34
CA ASN A 110 10.39 -11.67 7.09
C ASN A 110 10.90 -12.83 6.20
N ALA A 111 10.78 -12.74 4.88
CA ALA A 111 11.35 -13.70 3.94
C ALA A 111 12.76 -13.35 3.45
N THR A 112 13.18 -12.08 3.55
CA THR A 112 14.48 -11.60 3.03
C THR A 112 15.51 -11.33 4.12
N ILE A 113 15.10 -11.35 5.39
CA ILE A 113 15.97 -11.17 6.56
C ILE A 113 15.92 -12.40 7.46
N SER A 114 16.88 -12.52 8.38
CA SER A 114 16.88 -13.65 9.32
C SER A 114 15.68 -13.61 10.28
N ASN A 115 15.18 -14.78 10.67
CA ASN A 115 14.08 -14.90 11.65
C ASN A 115 14.37 -14.14 12.95
N ARG A 116 15.62 -14.16 13.42
CA ARG A 116 16.03 -13.41 14.62
C ARG A 116 15.77 -11.92 14.48
N VAL A 117 16.18 -11.32 13.35
CA VAL A 117 15.98 -9.87 13.11
C VAL A 117 14.49 -9.57 12.93
N SER A 118 13.75 -10.41 12.21
CA SER A 118 12.29 -10.26 12.05
C SER A 118 11.56 -10.30 13.40
N SER A 119 11.92 -11.23 14.29
CA SER A 119 11.38 -11.28 15.66
C SER A 119 11.75 -10.04 16.47
N GLN A 120 13.00 -9.57 16.40
CA GLN A 120 13.40 -8.34 17.08
C GLN A 120 12.58 -7.13 16.61
N ILE A 121 12.29 -7.02 15.31
CA ILE A 121 11.44 -5.96 14.75
C ILE A 121 10.04 -6.01 15.37
N GLU A 122 9.38 -7.18 15.40
CA GLU A 122 8.05 -7.33 15.99
C GLU A 122 8.05 -7.06 17.51
N ASP A 123 9.11 -7.44 18.23
CA ASP A 123 9.26 -7.13 19.67
C ASP A 123 9.34 -5.62 19.91
N PHE A 124 10.16 -4.90 19.12
CA PHE A 124 10.25 -3.44 19.21
C PHE A 124 8.94 -2.74 18.86
N VAL A 125 8.27 -3.21 17.80
CA VAL A 125 6.96 -2.69 17.41
C VAL A 125 5.95 -2.91 18.53
N SER A 126 5.87 -4.11 19.10
CA SER A 126 4.93 -4.41 20.18
C SER A 126 5.18 -3.51 21.39
N LEU A 127 6.45 -3.32 21.78
CA LEU A 127 6.81 -2.39 22.85
C LEU A 127 6.39 -0.95 22.55
N MET A 128 6.56 -0.48 21.32
CA MET A 128 6.12 0.86 20.90
C MET A 128 4.59 0.99 20.89
N GLU A 129 3.87 -0.03 20.42
CA GLU A 129 2.40 -0.09 20.41
C GLU A 129 1.83 -0.08 21.85
N GLU A 130 2.51 -0.71 22.81
CA GLU A 130 2.12 -0.73 24.23
C GLU A 130 2.42 0.59 24.97
N THR A 131 3.56 1.22 24.68
CA THR A 131 4.04 2.40 25.43
C THR A 131 3.50 3.72 24.90
N ALA A 132 3.26 3.81 23.60
CA ALA A 132 2.85 5.05 22.98
C ALA A 132 1.36 5.34 23.23
N ALA A 133 1.05 6.59 23.59
CA ALA A 133 -0.33 7.03 23.80
C ALA A 133 -0.97 7.38 22.45
N ASN A 134 -0.97 6.41 21.54
CA ASN A 134 -1.32 6.58 20.14
C ASN A 134 -2.82 6.62 19.98
N LYS A 135 -3.38 7.83 20.05
CA LYS A 135 -4.79 8.08 19.80
C LYS A 135 -4.92 9.16 18.74
N ASN A 136 -5.95 9.03 17.91
CA ASN A 136 -6.27 9.94 16.83
C ASN A 136 -5.20 10.00 15.73
N ASN A 137 -4.43 8.91 15.53
CA ASN A 137 -3.39 8.88 14.50
C ASN A 137 -3.98 9.05 13.08
N ALA A 138 -5.20 8.56 12.83
CA ALA A 138 -5.89 8.76 11.55
C ALA A 138 -6.30 10.22 11.30
N LEU A 139 -6.42 11.01 12.38
CA LEU A 139 -6.78 12.43 12.34
C LEU A 139 -5.56 13.35 12.47
N SER A 140 -4.38 12.79 12.71
CA SER A 140 -3.15 13.55 12.92
C SER A 140 -2.67 14.18 11.61
N GLU A 141 -2.30 15.46 11.64
CA GLU A 141 -1.67 16.14 10.50
C GLU A 141 -0.34 15.48 10.12
N LYS A 142 0.33 14.84 11.09
CA LYS A 142 1.57 14.09 10.85
C LYS A 142 1.35 12.91 9.90
N LEU A 143 0.13 12.40 9.75
CA LEU A 143 -0.12 11.27 8.87
C LEU A 143 0.11 11.65 7.40
N SER A 144 -0.14 12.91 7.04
CA SER A 144 0.14 13.44 5.71
C SER A 144 1.64 13.51 5.45
N GLY A 145 2.06 13.16 4.24
CA GLY A 145 3.46 13.17 3.82
C GLY A 145 3.80 12.03 2.87
N SER A 146 5.07 11.99 2.50
CA SER A 146 5.67 10.93 1.68
C SER A 146 6.29 9.88 2.59
N TRP A 147 5.79 8.66 2.53
CA TRP A 147 6.25 7.56 3.37
C TRP A 147 6.97 6.51 2.53
N ARG A 148 8.17 6.08 2.94
CA ARG A 148 8.89 4.97 2.32
C ARG A 148 8.71 3.72 3.16
N LEU A 149 8.32 2.60 2.53
CA LEU A 149 8.21 1.32 3.21
C LEU A 149 9.60 0.76 3.52
N LEU A 150 9.88 0.52 4.80
CA LEU A 150 11.13 -0.08 5.27
C LEU A 150 11.00 -1.57 5.51
N TYR A 151 9.90 -2.00 6.12
CA TYR A 151 9.66 -3.40 6.45
C TYR A 151 8.19 -3.78 6.30
N SER A 152 7.93 -5.01 5.86
CA SER A 152 6.61 -5.61 5.95
C SER A 152 6.65 -7.14 6.06
N ASN A 153 5.70 -7.71 6.79
CA ASN A 153 5.43 -9.15 6.80
C ASN A 153 4.21 -9.54 5.94
N ALA A 154 3.61 -8.58 5.22
CA ALA A 154 2.42 -8.79 4.42
C ALA A 154 2.70 -9.68 3.21
N HIS A 155 1.79 -10.62 2.93
CA HIS A 155 2.00 -11.67 1.94
C HIS A 155 2.30 -11.11 0.53
N GLU A 156 1.63 -10.02 0.15
CA GLU A 156 1.82 -9.32 -1.11
C GLU A 156 3.21 -8.69 -1.23
N ILE A 157 3.76 -8.08 -0.17
CA ILE A 157 5.11 -7.49 -0.19
C ILE A 157 6.18 -8.58 -0.12
N VAL A 158 5.95 -9.62 0.68
CA VAL A 158 6.82 -10.81 0.77
C VAL A 158 6.96 -11.47 -0.60
N SER A 159 5.85 -11.62 -1.33
CA SER A 159 5.85 -12.21 -2.67
C SER A 159 6.66 -11.38 -3.66
N LEU A 160 6.59 -10.05 -3.59
CA LEU A 160 7.40 -9.15 -4.42
C LEU A 160 8.90 -9.23 -4.08
N SER A 161 9.23 -9.43 -2.80
CA SER A 161 10.61 -9.40 -2.30
C SER A 161 11.38 -10.70 -2.53
N LYS A 162 10.70 -11.83 -2.73
CA LYS A 162 11.32 -13.12 -3.11
C LYS A 162 11.84 -13.16 -4.55
N GLY A 163 11.60 -12.10 -5.31
CA GLY A 163 11.98 -11.98 -6.70
C GLY A 163 10.77 -12.09 -7.62
N LEU A 164 10.78 -11.26 -8.66
CA LEU A 164 9.76 -11.27 -9.69
C LEU A 164 10.16 -12.20 -10.83
N PRO A 165 9.19 -12.72 -11.62
CA PRO A 165 9.48 -13.54 -12.78
C PRO A 165 10.51 -12.89 -13.70
N LEU A 166 11.34 -13.69 -14.37
CA LEU A 166 12.36 -13.22 -15.31
C LEU A 166 13.47 -12.37 -14.66
N GLY A 167 13.70 -12.51 -13.34
CA GLY A 167 14.80 -11.85 -12.65
C GLY A 167 14.59 -10.36 -12.39
N PHE A 168 13.35 -9.87 -12.51
CA PHE A 168 13.02 -8.52 -12.07
C PHE A 168 13.09 -8.41 -10.54
N TYR A 169 13.38 -7.21 -10.07
CA TYR A 169 13.36 -6.86 -8.64
C TYR A 169 12.52 -5.62 -8.40
N ALA A 170 11.91 -5.57 -7.22
CA ALA A 170 11.26 -4.35 -6.72
C ALA A 170 12.34 -3.39 -6.18
N GLY A 171 12.20 -2.11 -6.48
CA GLY A 171 12.94 -1.03 -5.84
C GLY A 171 12.20 -0.51 -4.61
N PRO A 172 12.47 0.74 -4.18
CA PRO A 172 11.77 1.36 -3.09
C PRO A 172 10.27 1.47 -3.36
N ILE A 173 9.49 1.32 -2.29
CA ILE A 173 8.04 1.48 -2.29
C ILE A 173 7.70 2.75 -1.52
N TYR A 174 6.97 3.65 -2.17
CA TYR A 174 6.56 4.92 -1.60
C TYR A 174 5.04 4.99 -1.48
N GLN A 175 4.58 5.56 -0.38
CA GLN A 175 3.18 5.81 -0.10
C GLN A 175 2.96 7.28 0.30
N PRO A 176 2.95 8.22 -0.66
CA PRO A 176 2.46 9.55 -0.37
C PRO A 176 0.98 9.50 0.04
N LEU A 177 0.66 10.21 1.10
CA LEU A 177 -0.67 10.28 1.69
C LEU A 177 -0.98 11.74 2.03
N ASP A 178 -2.18 12.18 1.70
CA ASP A 178 -2.69 13.52 2.03
C ASP A 178 -4.09 13.36 2.63
N THR A 179 -4.19 13.53 3.94
CA THR A 179 -5.45 13.44 4.68
C THR A 179 -6.37 14.63 4.41
N GLY A 180 -5.82 15.78 4.03
CA GLY A 180 -6.59 16.99 3.70
C GLY A 180 -7.26 16.89 2.33
N LEU A 181 -6.60 16.26 1.37
CA LEU A 181 -7.18 15.94 0.06
C LEU A 181 -7.96 14.62 0.07
N GLY A 182 -7.72 13.76 1.06
CA GLY A 182 -8.35 12.44 1.17
C GLY A 182 -7.80 11.44 0.15
N PHE A 183 -6.52 11.56 -0.21
CA PHE A 183 -5.86 10.69 -1.18
C PHE A 183 -4.66 9.96 -0.60
N PHE A 184 -4.41 8.78 -1.13
CA PHE A 184 -3.11 8.16 -1.03
C PHE A 184 -2.73 7.54 -2.36
N GLU A 185 -1.43 7.40 -2.56
CA GLU A 185 -0.88 6.68 -3.70
C GLU A 185 0.14 5.69 -3.16
N ASN A 186 0.22 4.49 -3.72
CA ASN A 186 1.28 3.54 -3.43
C ASN A 186 2.00 3.26 -4.74
N SER A 187 3.31 3.52 -4.79
CA SER A 187 4.10 3.35 -6.00
C SER A 187 5.37 2.56 -5.74
N ALA A 188 5.71 1.70 -6.70
CA ALA A 188 6.92 0.91 -6.68
C ALA A 188 7.52 0.88 -8.08
N ARG A 189 8.85 1.04 -8.18
CA ARG A 189 9.57 0.78 -9.42
C ARG A 189 10.03 -0.66 -9.44
N VAL A 190 9.92 -1.31 -10.59
CA VAL A 190 10.39 -2.68 -10.82
C VAL A 190 11.40 -2.64 -11.96
N ASN A 191 12.59 -3.20 -11.77
CA ASN A 191 13.63 -3.15 -12.80
C ASN A 191 14.19 -4.54 -13.08
N HIS A 192 14.66 -4.71 -14.30
CA HIS A 192 15.49 -5.84 -14.67
C HIS A 192 16.98 -5.49 -14.43
N PRO A 193 17.81 -6.37 -13.83
CA PRO A 193 19.21 -6.06 -13.48
C PRO A 193 20.08 -5.69 -14.68
N TYR A 194 19.84 -6.30 -15.84
CA TYR A 194 20.50 -5.93 -17.09
C TYR A 194 19.84 -4.77 -17.85
N ASN A 195 19.01 -3.96 -17.19
CA ASN A 195 18.26 -2.83 -17.79
C ASN A 195 17.42 -3.22 -19.02
N LEU A 196 17.00 -4.49 -19.13
CA LEU A 196 16.17 -4.96 -20.25
C LEU A 196 14.78 -4.34 -20.23
N ALA A 197 14.26 -4.05 -19.04
CA ALA A 197 13.03 -3.30 -18.87
C ALA A 197 12.96 -2.63 -17.50
N SER A 198 12.22 -1.53 -17.44
CA SER A 198 11.84 -0.85 -16.20
C SER A 198 10.33 -0.64 -16.21
N LEU A 199 9.68 -1.03 -15.13
CA LEU A 199 8.26 -0.90 -14.91
C LEU A 199 7.99 -0.06 -13.67
N GLN A 200 6.78 0.45 -13.59
CA GLN A 200 6.25 1.14 -12.43
C GLN A 200 4.85 0.62 -12.14
N THR A 201 4.57 0.32 -10.87
CA THR A 201 3.23 0.06 -10.39
C THR A 201 2.78 1.27 -9.59
N ILE A 202 1.57 1.75 -9.85
CA ILE A 202 0.96 2.88 -9.14
C ILE A 202 -0.45 2.47 -8.74
N VAL A 203 -0.75 2.57 -7.46
CA VAL A 203 -2.09 2.39 -6.90
C VAL A 203 -2.55 3.74 -6.40
N VAL A 204 -3.75 4.16 -6.78
CA VAL A 204 -4.38 5.39 -6.31
C VAL A 204 -5.66 5.03 -5.59
N GLY A 205 -5.90 5.66 -4.45
CA GLY A 205 -7.18 5.56 -3.80
C GLY A 205 -7.47 6.71 -2.85
N ARG A 206 -8.63 6.62 -2.24
CA ARG A 206 -9.09 7.55 -1.21
C ARG A 206 -8.84 7.02 0.17
N VAL A 207 -8.58 7.94 1.08
CA VAL A 207 -8.42 7.65 2.50
C VAL A 207 -9.43 8.44 3.31
N TYR A 208 -9.97 7.79 4.32
CA TYR A 208 -10.90 8.38 5.27
C TYR A 208 -10.55 7.91 6.67
N PRO A 209 -10.71 8.75 7.70
CA PRO A 209 -10.72 8.26 9.07
C PRO A 209 -11.86 7.24 9.22
N GLY A 210 -11.54 6.05 9.72
CA GLY A 210 -12.53 5.01 9.97
C GLY A 210 -13.39 5.37 11.18
N ASP A 211 -14.66 4.93 11.15
CA ASP A 211 -15.61 5.19 12.23
C ASP A 211 -15.12 4.60 13.55
N LYS A 212 -15.32 5.34 14.65
CA LYS A 212 -15.08 4.81 16.00
C LYS A 212 -16.05 3.67 16.28
N GLY A 213 -15.56 2.56 16.83
CA GLY A 213 -16.35 1.35 17.04
C GLY A 213 -16.57 0.51 15.77
N SER A 214 -15.93 0.85 14.65
CA SER A 214 -15.83 -0.05 13.50
C SER A 214 -14.89 -1.22 13.80
N PHE A 215 -15.05 -2.34 13.10
CA PHE A 215 -14.18 -3.52 13.23
C PHE A 215 -13.44 -3.76 11.91
N ASN A 216 -12.16 -4.14 11.98
CA ASN A 216 -11.42 -4.59 10.80
C ASN A 216 -11.71 -6.08 10.51
N ALA A 217 -11.06 -6.64 9.48
CA ALA A 217 -11.31 -8.02 9.06
C ALA A 217 -10.89 -9.09 10.09
N VAL A 218 -10.01 -8.74 11.04
CA VAL A 218 -9.62 -9.60 12.17
C VAL A 218 -10.41 -9.33 13.45
N GLY A 219 -11.41 -8.46 13.41
CA GLY A 219 -12.29 -8.19 14.55
C GLY A 219 -11.71 -7.25 15.61
N ILE A 220 -10.69 -6.44 15.27
CA ILE A 220 -10.18 -5.40 16.16
C ILE A 220 -11.05 -4.14 16.01
N GLU A 221 -11.57 -3.65 17.14
CA GLU A 221 -12.37 -2.43 17.20
C GLU A 221 -11.51 -1.17 17.08
N ASN A 222 -11.95 -0.18 16.32
CA ASN A 222 -11.32 1.14 16.26
C ASN A 222 -11.78 1.99 17.46
N THR A 223 -11.13 1.82 18.61
CA THR A 223 -11.46 2.55 19.85
C THR A 223 -10.83 3.94 19.93
N ASP A 224 -9.68 4.11 19.28
CA ASP A 224 -8.79 5.25 19.48
C ASP A 224 -8.66 6.15 18.25
N ASN A 225 -9.52 6.03 17.24
CA ASN A 225 -9.48 6.82 15.99
C ASN A 225 -8.15 6.68 15.25
N ASN A 226 -7.61 5.46 15.21
CA ASN A 226 -6.36 5.14 14.52
C ASN A 226 -6.60 4.48 13.16
N ARG A 227 -7.84 4.08 12.86
CA ARG A 227 -8.18 3.43 11.60
C ARG A 227 -8.24 4.42 10.45
N VAL A 228 -7.62 4.04 9.34
CA VAL A 228 -7.78 4.68 8.04
C VAL A 228 -8.45 3.69 7.09
N ASP A 229 -9.65 4.01 6.65
CA ASP A 229 -10.36 3.25 5.63
C ASP A 229 -9.87 3.67 4.24
N ILE A 230 -9.71 2.68 3.37
CA ILE A 230 -9.09 2.83 2.07
C ILE A 230 -10.07 2.39 0.99
N GLU A 231 -10.33 3.30 0.04
CA GLU A 231 -11.09 3.00 -1.17
C GLU A 231 -10.16 3.08 -2.40
N PHE A 232 -9.80 1.92 -2.96
CA PHE A 232 -8.97 1.87 -4.17
C PHE A 232 -9.75 2.35 -5.40
N GLU A 233 -9.18 3.32 -6.11
CA GLU A 233 -9.78 3.88 -7.34
C GLU A 233 -9.11 3.34 -8.61
N LEU A 234 -7.78 3.20 -8.59
CA LEU A 234 -7.00 2.90 -9.77
C LEU A 234 -5.77 2.06 -9.46
N ILE A 235 -5.46 1.10 -10.32
CA ILE A 235 -4.19 0.38 -10.32
C ILE A 235 -3.60 0.47 -11.72
N VAL A 236 -2.37 0.95 -11.82
CA VAL A 236 -1.64 1.18 -13.07
C VAL A 236 -0.38 0.35 -13.06
N PHE A 237 -0.18 -0.43 -14.11
CA PHE A 237 1.10 -1.07 -14.45
C PHE A 237 1.66 -0.38 -15.67
N GLN A 238 2.84 0.19 -15.56
CA GLN A 238 3.46 1.03 -16.57
C GLN A 238 4.81 0.43 -16.95
N LEU A 239 5.10 0.33 -18.25
CA LEU A 239 6.40 -0.01 -18.80
C LEU A 239 7.06 1.27 -19.33
N ASP A 240 8.17 1.65 -18.71
CA ASP A 240 8.88 2.91 -18.98
C ASP A 240 10.04 2.75 -19.95
N LYS A 241 10.75 1.63 -19.84
CA LYS A 241 11.97 1.37 -20.60
C LYS A 241 11.99 -0.04 -21.15
N ILE A 242 12.55 -0.19 -22.35
CA ILE A 242 12.83 -1.47 -22.98
C ILE A 242 14.25 -1.40 -23.55
N LEU A 243 15.09 -2.40 -23.22
CA LEU A 243 16.50 -2.48 -23.63
C LEU A 243 17.29 -1.20 -23.31
N GLY A 244 17.05 -0.62 -22.13
CA GLY A 244 17.68 0.63 -21.67
C GLY A 244 17.14 1.90 -22.33
N ILE A 245 16.28 1.80 -23.34
CA ILE A 245 15.69 2.94 -24.06
C ILE A 245 14.39 3.35 -23.37
N THR A 246 14.30 4.61 -22.98
CA THR A 246 13.05 5.21 -22.48
C THR A 246 12.04 5.31 -23.59
N LEU A 247 10.81 4.87 -23.33
CA LEU A 247 9.69 5.03 -24.24
C LEU A 247 9.19 6.48 -24.16
N ASP A 248 9.02 7.13 -25.32
CA ASP A 248 8.45 8.48 -25.38
C ASP A 248 7.04 8.51 -24.76
N GLU A 249 6.27 7.44 -24.97
CA GLU A 249 5.00 7.18 -24.32
C GLU A 249 5.05 5.83 -23.57
N PRO A 250 4.90 5.82 -22.23
CA PRO A 250 4.89 4.57 -21.47
C PRO A 250 3.71 3.68 -21.85
N ILE A 251 3.95 2.37 -21.97
CA ILE A 251 2.87 1.41 -22.22
C ILE A 251 2.20 1.10 -20.88
N ARG A 252 0.88 1.29 -20.78
CA ARG A 252 0.14 1.17 -19.53
C ARG A 252 -0.94 0.09 -19.62
N LYS A 253 -1.08 -0.70 -18.56
CA LYS A 253 -2.29 -1.45 -18.25
C LYS A 253 -2.93 -0.84 -17.02
N ILE A 254 -4.20 -0.48 -17.13
CA ILE A 254 -4.96 0.14 -16.06
C ILE A 254 -6.06 -0.80 -15.63
N LEU A 255 -6.21 -0.99 -14.32
CA LEU A 255 -7.26 -1.76 -13.69
C LEU A 255 -8.07 -0.84 -12.77
N ILE A 256 -9.38 -0.93 -12.88
CA ILE A 256 -10.33 -0.23 -12.02
C ILE A 256 -10.95 -1.29 -11.09
N PRO A 257 -10.70 -1.22 -9.77
CA PRO A 257 -11.30 -2.15 -8.82
C PRO A 257 -12.83 -2.11 -8.90
N LYS A 258 -13.47 -3.28 -8.99
CA LYS A 258 -14.93 -3.39 -8.98
C LYS A 258 -15.47 -3.14 -7.57
N LYS A 259 -15.95 -1.92 -7.31
CA LYS A 259 -16.51 -1.52 -6.01
C LYS A 259 -17.57 -2.50 -5.48
N GLU A 260 -18.43 -2.99 -6.35
CA GLU A 260 -19.51 -3.94 -6.03
C GLU A 260 -19.03 -5.31 -5.51
N GLN A 261 -17.86 -5.79 -5.94
CA GLN A 261 -17.32 -7.08 -5.48
C GLN A 261 -16.67 -6.96 -4.09
N ILE A 262 -16.10 -5.79 -3.80
CA ILE A 262 -15.62 -5.44 -2.45
C ILE A 262 -16.83 -5.40 -1.49
N MET A 263 -17.94 -4.78 -1.93
CA MET A 263 -19.20 -4.69 -1.16
C MET A 263 -19.80 -6.05 -0.82
N LYS A 264 -19.77 -7.02 -1.74
CA LYS A 264 -20.35 -8.36 -1.50
C LYS A 264 -19.51 -9.22 -0.56
N SER A 265 -18.18 -9.09 -0.62
CA SER A 265 -17.24 -9.92 0.14
C SER A 265 -17.16 -9.53 1.62
N GLY A 266 -17.20 -8.24 1.95
CA GLY A 266 -17.22 -7.78 3.34
C GLY A 266 -18.51 -8.14 4.09
N SER A 267 -19.63 -8.26 3.36
CA SER A 267 -20.95 -8.49 3.97
C SER A 267 -21.21 -9.95 4.45
N LYS A 268 -20.31 -10.89 4.15
CA LYS A 268 -20.44 -12.28 4.63
C LYS A 268 -19.88 -12.51 6.04
N LEU A 269 -19.04 -11.60 6.53
CA LEU A 269 -18.50 -11.68 7.89
C LEU A 269 -19.45 -11.08 8.94
N SER A 270 -20.32 -10.15 8.52
CA SER A 270 -21.33 -9.52 9.38
C SER A 270 -22.59 -10.39 9.63
N SER A 271 -22.66 -11.61 9.08
CA SER A 271 -23.81 -12.51 9.25
C SER A 271 -23.66 -13.51 10.40
N LEU A 272 -22.58 -13.42 11.20
CA LEU A 272 -22.37 -14.21 12.41
C LEU A 272 -22.70 -13.45 13.71
N SER A 273 -23.01 -12.16 13.63
CA SER A 273 -23.62 -11.40 14.73
C SER A 273 -25.14 -11.40 14.54
N SER A 274 -25.84 -12.09 15.43
CA SER A 274 -27.31 -12.22 15.48
C SER A 274 -28.06 -10.90 15.26
N GLU A 275 -29.01 -10.96 14.33
CA GLU A 275 -30.36 -10.37 14.41
C GLU A 275 -30.54 -9.05 15.18
N THR A 276 -30.00 -7.96 14.63
CA THR A 276 -30.69 -6.67 14.66
C THR A 276 -30.60 -6.03 13.28
N ASN A 277 -31.70 -5.48 12.79
CA ASN A 277 -31.89 -4.96 11.43
C ASN A 277 -31.12 -3.66 11.12
N ASP A 278 -30.05 -3.35 11.84
CA ASP A 278 -29.32 -2.09 11.69
C ASP A 278 -28.08 -2.28 10.81
N ASN A 279 -28.23 -1.85 9.55
CA ASN A 279 -27.16 -1.49 8.61
C ASN A 279 -25.96 -2.45 8.56
N LYS A 280 -26.01 -3.36 7.58
CA LYS A 280 -24.88 -4.17 7.13
C LYS A 280 -23.69 -3.27 6.77
N ARG A 281 -22.85 -2.93 7.77
CA ARG A 281 -21.75 -1.98 7.62
C ARG A 281 -20.74 -2.55 6.63
N GLN A 282 -20.42 -1.73 5.63
CA GLN A 282 -19.43 -2.02 4.61
C GLN A 282 -18.05 -2.14 5.27
N VAL A 283 -17.41 -3.30 5.15
CA VAL A 283 -16.02 -3.48 5.60
C VAL A 283 -15.12 -3.05 4.45
N LEU A 284 -14.63 -1.81 4.50
CA LEU A 284 -13.59 -1.35 3.60
C LEU A 284 -12.24 -1.97 4.00
N PRO A 285 -11.29 -2.15 3.06
CA PRO A 285 -9.90 -2.33 3.40
C PRO A 285 -9.47 -1.22 4.36
N ALA A 286 -8.89 -1.58 5.49
CA ALA A 286 -8.58 -0.64 6.55
C ALA A 286 -7.18 -0.90 7.09
N ASN A 287 -6.52 0.19 7.48
CA ASN A 287 -5.19 0.21 8.05
C ASN A 287 -5.22 0.92 9.40
N ASP A 288 -4.85 0.20 10.45
CA ASP A 288 -4.76 0.73 11.80
C ASP A 288 -3.36 1.37 12.00
N GLN A 289 -3.34 2.69 12.19
CA GLN A 289 -2.11 3.46 12.43
C GLN A 289 -1.69 3.28 13.89
N THR A 290 -0.95 2.22 14.20
CA THR A 290 -0.64 1.83 15.58
C THR A 290 0.46 2.65 16.21
N TYR A 291 1.30 3.32 15.41
CA TYR A 291 2.27 4.33 15.85
C TYR A 291 2.52 5.39 14.78
N LEU A 292 2.70 6.63 15.20
CA LEU A 292 2.97 7.76 14.31
C LEU A 292 3.76 8.86 15.03
N ASP A 293 4.97 9.13 14.54
CA ASP A 293 5.76 10.30 14.92
C ASP A 293 6.13 11.14 13.68
N ASP A 294 7.13 12.02 13.81
CA ASP A 294 7.58 12.88 12.72
C ASP A 294 8.39 12.12 11.65
N ASN A 295 8.92 10.94 11.94
CA ASN A 295 9.86 10.22 11.08
C ASN A 295 9.43 8.77 10.77
N VAL A 296 8.57 8.17 11.57
CA VAL A 296 8.22 6.76 11.54
C VAL A 296 6.72 6.60 11.70
N ARG A 297 6.17 5.66 10.94
CA ARG A 297 4.78 5.24 11.04
C ARG A 297 4.70 3.74 10.99
N ILE A 298 4.01 3.17 11.98
CA ILE A 298 3.74 1.74 12.08
C ILE A 298 2.26 1.52 11.80
N VAL A 299 1.97 0.56 10.94
CA VAL A 299 0.63 0.26 10.47
C VAL A 299 0.38 -1.24 10.60
N ARG A 300 -0.80 -1.59 11.10
CA ARG A 300 -1.35 -2.94 11.03
C ARG A 300 -2.43 -2.99 9.95
N GLY A 301 -2.27 -3.86 8.96
CA GLY A 301 -3.29 -4.11 7.94
C GLY A 301 -4.52 -4.80 8.54
N GLY A 302 -5.60 -4.87 7.76
CA GLY A 302 -6.86 -5.49 8.21
C GLY A 302 -6.76 -6.98 8.59
N ASP A 303 -5.69 -7.66 8.17
CA ASP A 303 -5.33 -9.04 8.51
C ASP A 303 -4.26 -9.15 9.63
N GLY A 304 -3.89 -8.03 10.25
CA GLY A 304 -2.85 -7.95 11.28
C GLY A 304 -1.42 -7.85 10.75
N THR A 305 -1.25 -7.78 9.42
CA THR A 305 0.08 -7.63 8.81
C THR A 305 0.74 -6.31 9.20
N LEU A 306 2.06 -6.36 9.40
CA LEU A 306 2.87 -5.22 9.82
C LEU A 306 3.44 -4.49 8.61
N PHE A 307 3.38 -3.16 8.66
CA PHE A 307 4.09 -2.26 7.76
C PHE A 307 4.80 -1.18 8.58
N ILE A 308 6.09 -0.99 8.34
CA ILE A 308 6.89 0.06 8.98
C ILE A 308 7.37 1.00 7.88
N PHE A 309 7.02 2.28 8.04
CA PHE A 309 7.42 3.34 7.12
C PHE A 309 8.35 4.32 7.80
N SER A 310 9.31 4.85 7.05
CA SER A 310 9.98 6.11 7.38
C SER A 310 9.42 7.24 6.55
N ARG A 311 9.42 8.45 7.10
CA ARG A 311 9.14 9.64 6.31
C ARG A 311 10.30 9.85 5.34
N GLU A 312 9.97 10.03 4.07
CA GLU A 312 10.94 10.46 3.07
C GLU A 312 10.83 11.97 2.92
N GLU A 313 11.95 12.67 3.02
CA GLU A 313 12.00 14.06 2.56
C GLU A 313 11.76 14.10 1.03
N LYS A 314 11.36 15.25 0.50
CA LYS A 314 10.87 15.42 -0.89
C LYS A 314 12.00 15.32 -1.93
N ASP A 315 12.75 14.23 -1.93
CA ASP A 315 13.99 14.10 -2.71
C ASP A 315 13.79 13.51 -4.12
N GLY A 316 12.55 13.41 -4.61
CA GLY A 316 12.32 13.00 -6.00
C GLY A 316 10.87 12.99 -6.47
N ILE A 317 10.71 12.88 -7.79
CA ILE A 317 9.40 12.74 -8.46
C ILE A 317 8.67 11.47 -8.00
N THR A 318 9.38 10.43 -7.57
CA THR A 318 8.81 9.13 -7.20
C THR A 318 8.24 9.09 -5.79
N SER A 319 8.72 9.93 -4.86
CA SER A 319 8.23 9.96 -3.49
C SER A 319 7.09 10.95 -3.30
N ARG A 320 6.93 11.95 -4.18
CA ARG A 320 5.85 12.95 -4.06
C ARG A 320 4.49 12.40 -4.47
N MET A 321 3.44 12.95 -3.85
CA MET A 321 2.08 12.82 -4.35
C MET A 321 2.00 13.36 -5.78
N MET A 322 1.25 12.67 -6.65
CA MET A 322 0.90 13.21 -7.96
C MET A 322 0.07 14.49 -7.79
N THR A 323 0.15 15.38 -8.76
CA THR A 323 -0.74 16.54 -8.85
C THR A 323 -2.12 16.10 -9.34
N ALA A 324 -3.20 16.90 -9.13
CA ALA A 324 -4.48 16.58 -9.76
C ALA A 324 -4.36 16.38 -11.27
N ASN A 325 -3.60 17.22 -11.97
CA ASN A 325 -3.44 17.10 -13.42
C ASN A 325 -2.78 15.77 -13.83
N GLU A 326 -1.82 15.27 -13.05
CA GLU A 326 -1.21 13.96 -13.30
C GLU A 326 -2.19 12.83 -13.04
N ARG A 327 -2.97 12.91 -11.95
CA ARG A 327 -4.06 11.96 -11.69
C ARG A 327 -5.11 12.00 -12.79
N ASP A 328 -5.52 13.19 -13.24
CA ASP A 328 -6.49 13.35 -14.32
C ASP A 328 -6.05 12.67 -15.60
N LYS A 329 -4.76 12.80 -15.96
CA LYS A 329 -4.19 12.11 -17.13
C LYS A 329 -4.24 10.59 -16.95
N LEU A 330 -3.96 10.10 -15.73
CA LEU A 330 -4.10 8.68 -15.42
C LEU A 330 -5.55 8.19 -15.57
N PHE A 331 -6.52 8.90 -14.99
CA PHE A 331 -7.93 8.55 -15.11
C PHE A 331 -8.45 8.64 -16.54
N ALA A 332 -8.10 9.70 -17.29
CA ALA A 332 -8.50 9.83 -18.69
C ALA A 332 -7.97 8.69 -19.57
N SER A 333 -6.75 8.19 -19.28
CA SER A 333 -6.21 7.01 -19.96
C SER A 333 -6.90 5.70 -19.57
N ALA A 334 -7.59 5.65 -18.43
CA ALA A 334 -8.39 4.51 -18.01
C ALA A 334 -9.68 4.40 -18.84
N ASP A 335 -10.38 5.53 -19.03
CA ASP A 335 -11.64 5.62 -19.77
C ASP A 335 -11.49 5.20 -21.23
N GLN A 336 -10.37 5.56 -21.86
CA GLN A 336 -10.06 5.15 -23.24
C GLN A 336 -9.88 3.63 -23.37
N ASN A 337 -9.38 2.96 -22.32
CA ASN A 337 -9.07 1.54 -22.33
C ASN A 337 -10.25 0.66 -21.90
N SER A 338 -11.19 1.17 -21.10
CA SER A 338 -12.29 0.36 -20.57
C SER A 338 -13.40 0.09 -21.59
N GLY A 339 -13.50 0.88 -22.67
CA GLY A 339 -14.58 0.78 -23.67
C GLY A 339 -15.97 1.02 -23.09
N THR A 340 -16.06 1.42 -21.82
CA THR A 340 -17.28 1.72 -21.10
C THR A 340 -17.47 3.24 -21.05
N ASN A 341 -18.66 3.74 -21.39
CA ASN A 341 -19.02 5.16 -21.28
C ASN A 341 -19.12 5.68 -19.83
N GLN A 342 -18.47 5.02 -18.86
CA GLN A 342 -18.36 5.55 -17.52
C GLN A 342 -17.26 6.61 -17.51
N GLN A 343 -17.66 7.87 -17.50
CA GLN A 343 -16.74 9.00 -17.37
C GLN A 343 -16.20 9.03 -15.95
N PHE A 344 -14.94 8.66 -15.75
CA PHE A 344 -14.30 8.75 -14.44
C PHE A 344 -13.79 10.17 -14.25
N SER A 345 -14.58 11.01 -13.57
CA SER A 345 -14.08 12.31 -13.14
C SER A 345 -13.31 12.15 -11.83
N PRO A 346 -12.00 12.47 -11.79
CA PRO A 346 -11.26 12.54 -10.55
C PRO A 346 -11.88 13.64 -9.68
N LEU A 347 -12.61 13.22 -8.64
CA LEU A 347 -13.09 14.09 -7.58
C LEU A 347 -11.87 14.61 -6.80
N GLY A 348 -11.33 15.74 -7.25
CA GLY A 348 -10.12 16.37 -6.68
C GLY A 348 -9.84 17.78 -7.20
N LYS A 349 -10.22 18.11 -8.45
CA LYS A 349 -10.00 19.46 -9.02
C LYS A 349 -10.60 20.58 -8.16
N GLY A 350 -11.79 20.36 -7.60
CA GLY A 350 -12.45 21.34 -6.74
C GLY A 350 -11.69 21.61 -5.44
N LEU A 351 -11.20 20.55 -4.79
CA LEU A 351 -10.50 20.62 -3.50
C LEU A 351 -9.08 21.18 -3.66
N GLU A 352 -8.32 20.74 -4.67
CA GLU A 352 -6.98 21.29 -4.93
C GLU A 352 -7.04 22.76 -5.38
N SER A 353 -8.01 23.13 -6.22
CA SER A 353 -8.18 24.53 -6.64
C SER A 353 -8.59 25.43 -5.46
N GLN A 354 -9.31 24.89 -4.47
CA GLN A 354 -9.65 25.61 -3.24
C GLN A 354 -8.45 25.74 -2.30
N GLN A 355 -7.59 24.73 -2.19
CA GLN A 355 -6.37 24.80 -1.39
C GLN A 355 -5.30 25.71 -2.04
N GLN A 356 -5.11 25.66 -3.36
CA GLN A 356 -4.17 26.55 -4.08
C GLN A 356 -4.59 28.02 -4.02
N LYS A 357 -5.90 28.31 -3.98
CA LYS A 357 -6.41 29.68 -3.75
C LYS A 357 -6.32 30.14 -2.30
N LYS A 358 -6.08 29.22 -1.35
CA LYS A 358 -6.03 29.45 0.11
C LYS A 358 -4.61 29.58 0.67
N GLY A 359 -3.61 29.93 -0.15
CA GLY A 359 -2.32 30.37 0.35
C GLY A 359 -2.48 31.53 1.34
N ASP A 360 -1.98 31.32 2.56
CA ASP A 360 -1.80 32.26 3.69
C ASP A 360 -2.85 32.38 4.81
N LYS A 361 -3.99 31.67 4.84
CA LYS A 361 -4.84 31.64 6.06
C LYS A 361 -5.50 30.28 6.32
N ILE A 362 -5.18 29.68 7.48
CA ILE A 362 -5.85 28.52 8.06
C ILE A 362 -7.31 28.88 8.37
N PRO A 363 -8.32 28.09 7.94
CA PRO A 363 -9.67 28.24 8.48
C PRO A 363 -10.16 26.99 9.21
N VAL A 364 -10.70 27.28 10.39
CA VAL A 364 -11.57 26.50 11.26
C VAL A 364 -12.85 26.14 10.49
N GLU A 365 -12.89 25.02 9.77
CA GLU A 365 -14.16 24.54 9.19
C GLU A 365 -14.14 23.06 8.79
N ILE A 366 -14.02 22.18 9.78
CA ILE A 366 -14.53 20.79 9.70
C ILE A 366 -15.84 20.63 10.50
N GLU A 367 -16.28 21.68 11.20
CA GLU A 367 -17.52 21.68 12.00
C GLU A 367 -18.81 21.72 11.16
N PHE A 368 -18.75 22.05 9.87
CA PHE A 368 -19.93 22.27 9.05
C PHE A 368 -20.55 20.97 8.48
N LEU A 369 -19.74 19.93 8.22
CA LEU A 369 -20.25 18.66 7.66
C LEU A 369 -20.80 17.70 8.72
N LEU A 370 -20.46 17.89 10.01
CA LEU A 370 -21.02 17.10 11.12
C LEU A 370 -22.31 17.71 11.70
N LYS A 371 -22.55 19.02 11.53
CA LYS A 371 -23.79 19.68 12.03
C LYS A 371 -25.02 19.46 11.14
N GLU A 372 -24.87 19.14 9.85
CA GLU A 372 -26.03 18.81 9.00
C GLU A 372 -26.60 17.41 9.24
N GLN A 373 -25.80 16.45 9.72
CA GLN A 373 -26.31 15.12 10.05
C GLN A 373 -27.07 15.08 11.38
N THR A 374 -26.72 15.91 12.36
CA THR A 374 -27.45 15.99 13.64
C THR A 374 -28.75 16.79 13.54
N LYS A 375 -28.89 17.70 12.55
CA LYS A 375 -30.14 18.44 12.34
C LYS A 375 -31.23 17.59 11.66
N LYS A 376 -30.86 16.68 10.77
CA LYS A 376 -31.83 15.78 10.09
C LYS A 376 -32.42 14.68 10.98
N SER A 377 -31.82 14.38 12.14
CA SER A 377 -32.39 13.42 13.11
C SER A 377 -33.27 14.07 14.18
N ALA A 378 -33.32 15.41 14.27
CA ALA A 378 -34.12 16.12 15.27
C ALA A 378 -35.53 16.50 14.76
N ASP A 379 -35.73 16.63 13.45
CA ASP A 379 -36.97 17.12 12.85
C ASP A 379 -37.98 16.04 12.43
N SER A 380 -37.73 14.75 12.70
CA SER A 380 -38.65 13.64 12.35
C SER A 380 -39.48 13.08 13.50
N ASN A 381 -39.48 13.73 14.68
CA ASN A 381 -40.32 13.34 15.81
C ASN A 381 -41.23 14.50 16.21
N TYR A 382 -42.21 14.85 15.38
CA TYR A 382 -43.49 15.46 15.79
C TYR A 382 -44.38 15.58 14.55
N GLN A 383 -45.34 14.67 14.39
CA GLN A 383 -46.73 14.96 13.98
C GLN A 383 -47.55 13.65 13.87
N TYR A 384 -48.59 13.58 14.72
CA TYR A 384 -49.84 12.81 14.72
C TYR A 384 -49.88 11.36 14.22
#